data_AF-A0A4P5V861-F1
#
_entry.id   AF-A0A4P5V861-F1
#
_cell.length_a   1.000
_cell.length_b   1.000
_cell.length_c   1.000
_cell.angle_alpha   90.00
_cell.angle_beta   90.00
_cell.angle_gamma   90.00
#
_symmetry.space_group_name_H-M   'P 1'
#
loop_
_entity.id
_entity.type
_entity.pdbx_description
1 polymer ?
#
loop_
_entity_poly.entity_id
_entity_poly.type
_entity_poly.pdbx_seq_one_letter_code
_entity_poly.pdbx_strand_id
1 'polypeptide(L)'
;MLMPKRVKYRRMHRGNMRGAASRGNFIAFGQFGLQALEPCWLDSRQIEAARIAITRYMRRGGKVWIRVFPDKSVTAKPAETRMGSGKGAPDHWVCVVRTGRMLFEVEGVREDVAREAIRLAQYKLPIRTKFVTRADFPDHEQASEAQQALDSGVAAPTVVEEETE
;
A
#
# COMPACT_ATOMS: atom_id res chain seq x y z
N MET A 1 -6.58 -3.30 -18.05
CA MET A 1 -6.64 -4.44 -17.12
C MET A 1 -5.21 -4.69 -16.63
N LEU A 2 -4.94 -4.54 -15.32
CA LEU A 2 -3.59 -4.75 -14.77
C LEU A 2 -3.33 -6.27 -14.68
N MET A 3 -2.45 -6.79 -15.53
CA MET A 3 -2.04 -8.20 -15.50
C MET A 3 -0.56 -8.38 -15.84
N PRO A 4 0.10 -9.45 -15.39
CA PRO A 4 1.47 -9.73 -15.75
C PRO A 4 1.61 -10.12 -17.23
N LYS A 5 2.63 -9.59 -17.91
CA LYS A 5 2.91 -9.94 -19.32
C LYS A 5 3.33 -11.40 -19.48
N ARG A 6 4.08 -11.94 -18.52
CA ARG A 6 4.58 -13.33 -18.52
C ARG A 6 4.45 -13.91 -17.12
N VAL A 7 4.03 -15.16 -17.03
CA VAL A 7 3.98 -15.92 -15.77
C VAL A 7 4.57 -17.31 -15.95
N LYS A 8 5.28 -17.80 -14.93
CA LYS A 8 5.83 -19.16 -14.90
C LYS A 8 4.71 -20.21 -14.91
N TYR A 9 3.67 -19.99 -14.10
CA TYR A 9 2.54 -20.89 -13.96
C TYR A 9 1.22 -20.14 -14.17
N ARG A 10 0.36 -20.67 -15.05
CA ARG A 10 -0.95 -20.06 -15.32
C ARG A 10 -1.93 -20.25 -14.16
N ARG A 11 -1.89 -21.38 -13.45
CA ARG A 11 -2.85 -21.75 -12.38
C ARG A 11 -2.19 -21.86 -11.00
N MET A 12 -1.97 -20.73 -10.32
CA MET A 12 -1.27 -20.71 -9.02
C MET A 12 -2.07 -21.28 -7.86
N HIS A 13 -1.40 -21.92 -6.89
CA HIS A 13 -2.03 -22.37 -5.64
C HIS A 13 -2.48 -21.17 -4.79
N ARG A 14 -3.51 -21.40 -3.97
CA ARG A 14 -4.22 -20.33 -3.25
C ARG A 14 -3.36 -19.63 -2.19
N GLY A 15 -2.40 -20.31 -1.56
CA GLY A 15 -1.47 -19.72 -0.58
C GLY A 15 -2.16 -19.08 0.65
N ASN A 16 -1.40 -18.33 1.45
CA ASN A 16 -1.87 -17.66 2.68
C ASN A 16 -1.55 -16.14 2.68
N MET A 17 -2.18 -15.40 3.60
CA MET A 17 -2.01 -13.95 3.77
C MET A 17 -1.48 -13.57 5.16
N ARG A 18 -1.00 -14.56 5.93
CA ARG A 18 -0.63 -14.36 7.33
C ARG A 18 0.63 -13.50 7.46
N GLY A 19 0.70 -12.78 8.58
CA GLY A 19 1.85 -11.99 9.01
C GLY A 19 1.84 -10.54 8.55
N ALA A 20 2.77 -9.76 9.11
CA ALA A 20 3.02 -8.37 8.73
C ALA A 20 3.87 -8.26 7.46
N ALA A 21 3.81 -7.11 6.81
CA ALA A 21 4.66 -6.78 5.67
C ALA A 21 6.09 -6.53 6.14
N SER A 22 7.03 -7.35 5.69
CA SER A 22 8.47 -7.14 5.93
C SER A 22 9.12 -6.20 4.92
N ARG A 23 8.43 -5.89 3.81
CA ARG A 23 8.94 -5.08 2.70
C ARG A 23 7.84 -4.17 2.17
N GLY A 24 8.25 -3.02 1.63
CA GLY A 24 7.33 -2.05 1.03
C GLY A 24 6.34 -1.49 2.03
N ASN A 25 6.73 -1.39 3.29
CA ASN A 25 5.96 -0.89 4.42
C ASN A 25 6.18 0.61 4.69
N PHE A 26 7.15 1.24 4.01
CA PHE A 26 7.46 2.66 4.06
C PHE A 26 7.16 3.36 2.72
N ILE A 27 7.17 4.69 2.73
CA ILE A 27 7.03 5.55 1.55
C ILE A 27 8.39 5.67 0.86
N ALA A 28 8.52 5.25 -0.41
CA ALA A 28 9.83 5.37 -1.10
C ALA A 28 9.91 6.41 -2.21
N PHE A 29 8.79 6.84 -2.80
CA PHE A 29 8.78 7.79 -3.92
C PHE A 29 8.02 9.06 -3.56
N GLY A 30 6.80 8.93 -3.06
CA GLY A 30 5.93 10.08 -2.77
C GLY A 30 6.22 10.79 -1.45
N GLN A 31 5.36 11.76 -1.13
CA GLN A 31 5.33 12.47 0.14
C GLN A 31 4.23 11.92 1.07
N PHE A 32 3.14 11.45 0.46
CA PHE A 32 1.98 10.88 1.14
C PHE A 32 1.74 9.45 0.69
N GLY A 33 1.19 8.61 1.56
CA GLY A 33 0.97 7.20 1.31
C GLY A 33 -0.36 6.68 1.83
N LEU A 34 -0.79 5.56 1.25
CA LEU A 34 -1.93 4.78 1.72
C LEU A 34 -1.47 3.40 2.15
N GLN A 35 -1.49 3.13 3.45
CA GLN A 35 -1.02 1.88 4.05
C GLN A 35 -2.18 0.95 4.42
N ALA A 36 -2.01 -0.36 4.20
CA ALA A 36 -2.98 -1.38 4.60
C ALA A 36 -2.88 -1.69 6.10
N LEU A 37 -4.01 -1.73 6.80
CA LEU A 37 -4.09 -2.18 8.20
C LEU A 37 -4.47 -3.66 8.32
N GLU A 38 -5.11 -4.20 7.28
CA GLU A 38 -5.61 -5.58 7.26
C GLU A 38 -5.05 -6.36 6.06
N PRO A 39 -4.87 -7.69 6.20
CA PRO A 39 -4.46 -8.53 5.08
C PRO A 39 -5.65 -8.80 4.14
N CYS A 40 -5.41 -8.77 2.83
CA CYS A 40 -6.42 -9.17 1.84
C CYS A 40 -5.80 -9.62 0.51
N TRP A 41 -6.63 -10.21 -0.34
CA TRP A 41 -6.34 -10.28 -1.77
C TRP A 41 -7.01 -9.11 -2.47
N LEU A 42 -6.19 -8.23 -2.99
CA LEU A 42 -6.65 -7.03 -3.65
C LEU A 42 -6.73 -7.28 -5.16
N ASP A 43 -7.94 -7.20 -5.73
CA ASP A 43 -8.16 -7.40 -7.16
C ASP A 43 -7.57 -6.22 -7.95
N SER A 44 -7.01 -6.54 -9.13
CA SER A 44 -6.64 -5.60 -10.18
C SER A 44 -7.66 -4.48 -10.43
N ARG A 45 -8.96 -4.80 -10.39
CA ARG A 45 -10.05 -3.83 -10.58
C ARG A 45 -10.15 -2.83 -9.42
N GLN A 46 -9.94 -3.28 -8.19
CA GLN A 46 -9.98 -2.45 -6.98
C GLN A 46 -8.78 -1.50 -6.95
N ILE A 47 -7.60 -2.00 -7.33
CA ILE A 47 -6.38 -1.18 -7.47
C ILE A 47 -6.62 -0.05 -8.47
N GLU A 48 -7.19 -0.37 -9.63
CA GLU A 48 -7.47 0.62 -10.67
C GLU A 48 -8.55 1.62 -10.25
N ALA A 49 -9.62 1.16 -9.58
CA ALA A 49 -10.66 2.03 -9.05
C ALA A 49 -10.11 3.03 -8.03
N ALA A 50 -9.24 2.60 -7.12
CA ALA A 50 -8.57 3.47 -6.16
C ALA A 50 -7.63 4.47 -6.86
N ARG A 51 -6.84 4.03 -7.84
CA ARG A 51 -5.97 4.90 -8.65
C ARG A 51 -6.76 6.00 -9.36
N ILE A 52 -7.87 5.63 -10.00
CA ILE A 52 -8.75 6.57 -10.71
C ILE A 52 -9.34 7.58 -9.72
N ALA A 53 -9.79 7.13 -8.54
CA ALA A 53 -10.34 8.03 -7.51
C ALA A 53 -9.33 9.11 -7.09
N ILE A 54 -8.09 8.70 -6.78
CA ILE A 54 -6.99 9.62 -6.42
C ILE A 54 -6.72 10.61 -7.57
N THR A 55 -6.51 10.08 -8.78
CA THR A 55 -6.14 10.89 -9.95
C THR A 55 -7.24 11.90 -10.31
N ARG A 56 -8.51 11.50 -10.16
CA ARG A 56 -9.68 12.35 -10.45
C ARG A 56 -9.78 13.50 -9.46
N TYR A 57 -9.61 13.23 -8.17
CA TYR A 57 -9.68 14.28 -7.15
C TYR A 57 -8.54 15.29 -7.29
N MET A 58 -7.32 14.82 -7.55
CA MET A 58 -6.15 15.68 -7.79
C MET A 58 -6.21 16.45 -9.12
N ARG A 59 -7.23 16.24 -9.96
CA ARG A 59 -7.35 16.84 -11.31
C ARG A 59 -6.09 16.62 -12.17
N ARG A 60 -5.40 15.49 -11.99
CA ARG A 60 -4.11 15.16 -12.63
C ARG A 60 -2.95 16.13 -12.28
N GLY A 61 -3.10 16.96 -11.25
CA GLY A 61 -2.09 17.93 -10.80
C GLY A 61 -1.01 17.36 -9.90
N GLY A 62 -0.69 16.07 -10.01
CA GLY A 62 0.35 15.42 -9.21
C GLY A 62 0.64 14.01 -9.69
N LYS A 63 1.61 13.36 -9.04
CA LYS A 63 2.06 12.01 -9.39
C LYS A 63 1.46 10.99 -8.43
N VAL A 64 1.08 9.83 -8.96
CA VAL A 64 0.54 8.72 -8.20
C VAL A 64 1.34 7.47 -8.53
N TRP A 65 1.87 6.80 -7.51
CA TRP A 65 2.52 5.51 -7.65
C TRP A 65 1.63 4.41 -7.11
N ILE A 66 1.58 3.31 -7.84
CA ILE A 66 0.98 2.07 -7.38
C ILE A 66 2.11 1.21 -6.84
N ARG A 67 2.09 0.93 -5.53
CA ARG A 67 3.16 0.19 -4.83
C ARG A 67 2.96 -1.32 -4.87
N VAL A 68 1.79 -1.75 -5.30
CA VAL A 68 1.35 -3.14 -5.36
C VAL A 68 1.00 -3.51 -6.79
N PHE A 69 1.25 -4.76 -7.17
CA PHE A 69 0.95 -5.26 -8.50
C PHE A 69 0.24 -6.62 -8.36
N PRO A 70 -0.85 -6.88 -9.11
CA PRO A 70 -1.56 -8.13 -9.07
C PRO A 70 -0.82 -9.18 -9.90
N ASP A 71 0.05 -9.93 -9.24
CA ASP A 71 0.94 -10.94 -9.81
C ASP A 71 0.42 -12.37 -9.66
N LYS A 72 -0.65 -12.57 -8.88
CA LYS A 72 -1.18 -13.89 -8.55
C LYS A 72 -2.49 -14.17 -9.26
N SER A 73 -2.56 -15.30 -9.97
CA SER A 73 -3.80 -15.73 -10.63
C SER A 73 -4.74 -16.43 -9.65
N VAL A 74 -6.02 -16.06 -9.69
CA VAL A 74 -7.12 -16.75 -9.01
C VAL A 74 -7.89 -17.54 -10.05
N THR A 75 -8.12 -18.83 -9.79
CA THR A 75 -8.90 -19.70 -10.66
C THR A 75 -10.31 -19.89 -10.14
N ALA A 76 -11.29 -19.88 -11.03
CA ALA A 76 -12.68 -20.19 -10.73
C ALA A 76 -13.18 -21.33 -11.62
N LYS A 77 -14.11 -22.13 -11.09
CA LYS A 77 -14.92 -23.04 -11.91
C LYS A 77 -16.26 -22.38 -12.20
N PRO A 78 -16.88 -22.65 -13.35
CA PRO A 78 -18.24 -22.20 -13.61
C PRO A 78 -19.20 -22.72 -12.53
N ALA A 79 -20.17 -21.90 -12.14
CA ALA A 79 -21.14 -22.24 -11.10
C ALA A 79 -21.97 -23.50 -11.42
N GLU A 80 -22.11 -23.82 -12.70
CA GLU A 80 -22.90 -24.94 -13.21
C GLU A 80 -22.17 -26.31 -13.11
N THR A 81 -20.89 -26.31 -12.73
CA THR A 81 -20.07 -27.53 -12.70
C THR A 81 -20.04 -28.19 -11.32
N ARG A 82 -20.07 -29.54 -11.28
CA ARG A 82 -19.91 -30.31 -10.04
C ARG A 82 -18.46 -30.27 -9.52
N MET A 83 -18.29 -30.64 -8.26
CA MET A 83 -16.97 -30.82 -7.64
C MET A 83 -16.19 -31.95 -8.34
N GLY A 84 -14.85 -31.87 -8.34
CA GLY A 84 -13.97 -32.83 -9.07
C GLY A 84 -13.47 -32.31 -10.43
N SER A 85 -12.91 -33.17 -11.28
CA SER A 85 -12.43 -32.83 -12.63
C SER A 85 -11.31 -31.77 -12.72
N GLY A 86 -10.49 -31.67 -11.66
CA GLY A 86 -9.31 -30.80 -11.64
C GLY A 86 -9.61 -29.33 -11.31
N LYS A 87 -8.73 -28.43 -11.75
CA LYS A 87 -8.74 -27.00 -11.41
C LYS A 87 -9.30 -26.15 -12.54
N GLY A 88 -10.06 -25.10 -12.19
CA GLY A 88 -10.65 -24.16 -13.15
C GLY A 88 -9.64 -23.30 -13.90
N ALA A 89 -10.16 -22.50 -14.83
CA ALA A 89 -9.37 -21.51 -15.56
C ALA A 89 -9.04 -20.29 -14.69
N PRO A 90 -7.94 -19.56 -14.94
CA PRO A 90 -7.68 -18.26 -14.34
C PRO A 90 -8.81 -17.27 -14.67
N ASP A 91 -9.37 -16.63 -13.65
CA ASP A 91 -10.49 -15.70 -13.76
C ASP A 91 -10.01 -14.24 -13.62
N HIS A 92 -9.28 -13.94 -12.53
CA HIS A 92 -8.73 -12.61 -12.29
C HIS A 92 -7.36 -12.67 -11.60
N TRP A 93 -6.70 -11.52 -11.54
CA TRP A 93 -5.40 -11.34 -10.93
C TRP A 93 -5.53 -10.53 -9.64
N VAL A 94 -4.89 -11.03 -8.59
CA VAL A 94 -4.90 -10.40 -7.27
C VAL A 94 -3.48 -10.11 -6.81
N CYS A 95 -3.35 -9.09 -5.97
CA CYS A 95 -2.16 -8.86 -5.17
C CYS A 95 -2.39 -9.40 -3.76
N VAL A 96 -1.40 -10.11 -3.22
CA VAL A 96 -1.43 -10.52 -1.81
C VAL A 96 -0.94 -9.37 -0.95
N VAL A 97 -1.85 -8.74 -0.20
CA VAL A 97 -1.57 -7.64 0.70
C VAL A 97 -1.46 -8.16 2.14
N ARG A 98 -0.41 -7.73 2.84
CA ARG A 98 -0.20 -7.97 4.27
C ARG A 98 -0.37 -6.67 5.04
N THR A 99 -0.65 -6.76 6.33
CA THR A 99 -0.72 -5.59 7.23
C THR A 99 0.58 -4.80 7.21
N GLY A 100 0.48 -3.48 7.14
CA GLY A 100 1.60 -2.54 7.05
C GLY A 100 2.11 -2.28 5.62
N ARG A 101 1.60 -2.98 4.60
CA ARG A 101 2.04 -2.78 3.21
C ARG A 101 1.54 -1.43 2.66
N MET A 102 2.44 -0.65 2.04
CA MET A 102 2.09 0.55 1.30
C MET A 102 1.42 0.17 -0.03
N LEU A 103 0.24 0.73 -0.31
CA LEU A 103 -0.56 0.45 -1.50
C LEU A 103 -0.38 1.50 -2.60
N PHE A 104 -0.46 2.78 -2.21
CA PHE A 104 -0.32 3.93 -3.09
C PHE A 104 0.57 4.98 -2.47
N GLU A 105 1.23 5.77 -3.31
CA GLU A 105 1.95 6.97 -2.92
C GLU A 105 1.55 8.13 -3.82
N VAL A 106 1.61 9.35 -3.27
CA VAL A 106 1.20 10.59 -3.94
C VAL A 106 2.25 11.68 -3.69
N GLU A 107 2.52 12.49 -4.70
CA GLU A 107 3.41 13.66 -4.66
C GLU A 107 2.84 14.81 -5.51
N GLY A 108 3.27 16.03 -5.20
CA GLY A 108 3.05 17.21 -6.04
C GLY A 108 1.74 17.93 -5.76
N VAL A 109 1.11 17.64 -4.63
CA VAL A 109 -0.12 18.29 -4.18
C VAL A 109 0.01 18.66 -2.70
N ARG A 110 -0.79 19.64 -2.28
CA ARG A 110 -0.90 20.01 -0.87
C ARG A 110 -1.51 18.85 -0.05
N GLU A 111 -1.20 18.81 1.24
CA GLU A 111 -1.62 17.72 2.13
C GLU A 111 -3.14 17.60 2.24
N ASP A 112 -3.87 18.71 2.30
CA ASP A 112 -5.33 18.74 2.33
C ASP A 112 -5.94 18.01 1.12
N VAL A 113 -5.39 18.29 -0.07
CA VAL A 113 -5.79 17.64 -1.31
C VAL A 113 -5.41 16.15 -1.30
N ALA A 114 -4.21 15.81 -0.85
CA ALA A 114 -3.75 14.43 -0.78
C ALA A 114 -4.59 13.58 0.18
N ARG A 115 -4.90 14.13 1.36
CA ARG A 115 -5.68 13.46 2.40
C ARG A 115 -7.08 13.13 1.91
N GLU A 116 -7.74 14.09 1.25
CA GLU A 116 -9.09 13.87 0.71
C GLU A 116 -9.07 12.93 -0.50
N ALA A 117 -8.09 13.05 -1.40
CA ALA A 117 -7.90 12.11 -2.51
C ALA A 117 -7.74 10.67 -2.02
N ILE A 118 -6.91 10.48 -0.99
CA ILE A 118 -6.65 9.18 -0.40
C ILE A 118 -7.90 8.67 0.31
N ARG A 119 -8.62 9.51 1.07
CA ARG A 119 -9.89 9.14 1.72
C ARG A 119 -10.88 8.56 0.71
N LEU A 120 -11.03 9.18 -0.45
CA LEU A 120 -11.89 8.67 -1.54
C LEU A 120 -11.42 7.31 -2.07
N ALA A 121 -10.11 7.08 -2.16
CA ALA A 121 -9.57 5.78 -2.51
C ALA A 121 -9.81 4.71 -1.44
N GLN A 122 -9.81 5.06 -0.15
CA GLN A 122 -10.09 4.10 0.93
C GLN A 122 -11.45 3.43 0.74
N TYR A 123 -12.48 4.19 0.35
CA TYR A 123 -13.81 3.63 0.07
C TYR A 123 -13.88 2.71 -1.16
N LYS A 124 -12.82 2.63 -1.97
CA LYS A 124 -12.73 1.68 -3.10
C LYS A 124 -12.05 0.38 -2.71
N LEU A 125 -11.42 0.33 -1.55
CA LEU A 125 -10.67 -0.83 -1.08
C LEU A 125 -11.52 -1.66 -0.11
N PRO A 126 -11.40 -3.00 -0.14
CA PRO A 126 -12.16 -3.88 0.74
C PRO A 126 -11.57 -4.02 2.16
N ILE A 127 -10.60 -3.18 2.52
CA ILE A 127 -9.84 -3.27 3.78
C ILE A 127 -9.71 -1.93 4.47
N ARG A 128 -9.50 -1.97 5.79
CA ARG A 128 -9.08 -0.78 6.54
C ARG A 128 -7.68 -0.35 6.12
N THR A 129 -7.52 0.95 5.95
CA THR A 129 -6.28 1.57 5.50
C THR A 129 -6.02 2.86 6.28
N LYS A 130 -4.75 3.28 6.33
CA LYS A 130 -4.30 4.49 7.04
C LYS A 130 -3.62 5.43 6.04
N PHE A 131 -3.94 6.72 6.14
CA PHE A 131 -3.16 7.78 5.50
C PHE A 131 -1.87 7.98 6.28
N VAL A 132 -0.75 8.01 5.58
CA VAL A 132 0.57 8.17 6.18
C VAL A 132 1.34 9.25 5.44
N THR A 133 2.12 9.99 6.20
CA THR A 133 3.06 11.01 5.72
C THR A 133 4.47 10.47 5.83
N ARG A 134 5.42 11.15 5.18
CA ARG A 134 6.83 10.78 5.31
C ARG A 134 7.35 10.92 6.75
N ALA A 135 6.78 11.84 7.54
CA ALA A 135 7.13 12.00 8.95
C ALA A 135 6.76 10.79 9.82
N ASP A 136 5.78 9.97 9.41
CA ASP A 136 5.39 8.76 10.14
C ASP A 136 6.45 7.63 10.05
N PHE A 137 7.42 7.75 9.13
CA PHE A 137 8.49 6.78 8.93
C PHE A 137 9.84 7.49 9.08
N PRO A 138 10.40 7.58 10.30
CA PRO A 138 11.76 8.06 10.47
C PRO A 138 12.71 7.20 9.64
N ASP A 139 13.62 7.84 8.92
CA ASP A 139 14.66 7.15 8.17
C ASP A 139 15.44 6.24 9.14
N HIS A 140 15.86 5.06 8.67
CA HIS A 140 16.58 4.10 9.51
C HIS A 140 17.84 4.70 10.17
N GLU A 141 18.43 5.75 9.58
CA GLU A 141 19.49 6.56 10.18
C GLU A 141 19.02 7.24 11.47
N GLN A 142 17.89 7.95 11.46
CA GLN A 142 17.35 8.64 12.64
C GLN A 142 16.89 7.64 13.72
N ALA A 143 16.37 6.48 13.34
CA ALA A 143 16.03 5.43 14.30
C ALA A 143 17.28 4.81 14.93
N SER A 144 18.37 4.65 14.17
CA SER A 144 19.66 4.18 14.71
C SER A 144 20.33 5.21 15.60
N GLU A 145 20.31 6.50 15.21
CA GLU A 145 20.85 7.62 15.99
C GLU A 145 20.03 7.87 17.25
N ALA A 146 18.69 7.80 17.19
CA ALA A 146 17.83 7.91 18.37
C ALA A 146 18.04 6.73 19.34
N GLN A 147 18.25 5.51 18.81
CA GLN A 147 18.58 4.35 19.64
C GLN A 147 19.98 4.46 20.24
N GLN A 148 20.97 4.95 19.49
CA GLN A 148 22.33 5.23 19.99
C GLN A 148 22.35 6.37 21.02
N ALA A 149 21.52 7.40 20.86
CA ALA A 149 21.37 8.50 21.82
C ALA A 149 20.73 8.02 23.13
N LEU A 150 19.73 7.13 23.04
CA LEU A 150 19.11 6.47 24.19
C LEU A 150 20.09 5.54 24.93
N ASP A 151 20.88 4.74 24.19
CA ASP A 151 21.85 3.80 24.76
C ASP A 151 23.11 4.50 25.31
N SER A 152 23.42 5.72 24.85
CA SER A 152 24.56 6.53 25.33
C SER A 152 24.21 7.48 26.48
N GLY A 153 22.93 7.61 26.86
CA GLY A 153 22.49 8.41 28.00
C GLY A 153 22.64 9.93 27.84
N VAL A 154 22.86 10.43 26.61
CA VAL A 154 22.92 11.87 26.33
C VAL A 154 21.49 12.35 26.06
N ALA A 155 20.95 13.15 26.98
CA ALA A 155 19.63 13.76 26.82
C ALA A 155 19.55 14.54 25.49
N ALA A 156 18.43 14.40 24.78
CA ALA A 156 18.16 15.15 23.55
C ALA A 156 18.37 16.65 23.79
N PRO A 157 18.98 17.40 22.84
CA PRO A 157 19.17 18.82 23.01
C PRO A 157 17.81 19.48 23.17
N THR A 158 17.56 20.03 24.36
CA THR A 158 16.39 20.86 24.63
C THR A 158 16.48 22.05 23.69
N VAL A 159 15.55 22.15 22.74
CA VAL A 159 15.36 23.39 21.98
C VAL A 159 14.93 24.43 22.99
N VAL A 160 15.86 25.30 23.39
CA VAL A 160 15.57 26.47 24.19
C VAL A 160 14.82 27.42 23.26
N GLU A 161 13.52 27.56 23.46
CA GLU A 161 12.77 28.68 22.88
C GLU A 161 13.28 29.95 23.56
N GLU A 162 14.13 30.70 22.85
CA GLU A 162 14.51 32.05 23.22
C GLU A 162 13.30 32.95 23.00
N GLU A 163 12.61 33.30 24.09
CA GLU A 163 11.72 34.47 24.12
C GLU A 163 12.58 35.71 23.87
N THR A 164 12.38 36.37 22.73
CA THR A 164 12.81 37.76 22.53
C THR A 164 11.57 38.63 22.41
N GLU A 165 11.53 39.65 23.29
CA GLU A 165 10.57 40.76 23.39
C GLU A 165 10.25 41.48 22.08
#